data_AF-A0A7S0FX08-F1
#
_entry.id   AF-A0A7S0FX08-F1
#
_cell.length_a   1.000
_cell.length_b   1.000
_cell.length_c   1.000
_cell.angle_alpha   90.00
_cell.angle_beta   90.00
_cell.angle_gamma   90.00
#
_symmetry.space_group_name_H-M   'P 1'
#
loop_
_entity.id
_entity.type
_entity.pdbx_description
1 polymer ?
#
loop_
_entity_poly.entity_id
_entity_poly.type
_entity_poly.pdbx_seq_one_letter_code
_entity_poly.pdbx_strand_id
1 'polypeptide(L)'
;MEAAWLASRRPQVSVAFAVQDADFLYCAKRLQQAGHHASVVMPQGCHIGIQKVFRASQVDVITYGFVPEDGYTGHAKFKAILNGSGESDIRSSLCDLSSVQYDDSGIRSTLQALAYTKSGEGPLLPALARFLLVNELCPHVVWPLPLACQEIVPLFDQWSARHWVGYPGDLAFVIPLAAQCKTSKSIRQQYGSSLCRAVCIGGGPFILEDSEELVPVVLQRLGYLDADLNSDISEAIDVFCDAGRNKSSLIGMGVEIPQAFAVQAKMTLLRGALLSREAHGTWKVAPNDANVRLQLVSSGHLEHANVPAAHAFETLKLLAQQRGLPSRKTYNGILSELHKFEHQVHPDIRR
;
A
#
# COMPACT_ATOMS: atom_id res chain seq x y z
N MET A 1 -2.78 2.44 37.15
CA MET A 1 -2.81 2.76 38.61
C MET A 1 -2.86 4.27 38.86
N GLU A 2 -2.05 5.07 38.18
CA GLU A 2 -1.98 6.53 38.39
C GLU A 2 -3.28 7.28 38.04
N ALA A 3 -3.96 6.88 36.95
CA ALA A 3 -5.28 7.44 36.59
C ALA A 3 -6.37 7.22 37.66
N ALA A 4 -6.38 6.04 38.31
CA ALA A 4 -7.31 5.74 39.39
C ALA A 4 -7.00 6.52 40.67
N TRP A 5 -5.71 6.76 40.93
CA TRP A 5 -5.28 7.60 42.04
C TRP A 5 -5.67 9.07 41.83
N LEU A 6 -5.49 9.62 40.62
CA LEU A 6 -5.92 10.98 40.26
C LEU A 6 -7.45 11.15 40.40
N ALA A 7 -8.20 10.16 39.95
CA ALA A 7 -9.66 10.09 40.09
C ALA A 7 -10.12 10.12 41.56
N SER A 8 -9.46 9.39 42.46
CA SER A 8 -9.86 9.34 43.87
C SER A 8 -9.66 10.64 44.67
N ARG A 9 -8.91 11.61 44.14
CA ARG A 9 -8.48 12.82 44.87
C ARG A 9 -9.17 14.09 44.41
N ARG A 10 -9.90 14.06 43.30
CA ARG A 10 -10.51 15.25 42.71
C ARG A 10 -11.93 14.93 42.23
N PRO A 11 -12.90 15.84 42.43
CA PRO A 11 -14.29 15.61 42.06
C PRO A 11 -14.46 15.41 40.54
N GLN A 12 -13.60 16.03 39.73
CA GLN A 12 -13.59 15.84 38.28
C GLN A 12 -12.17 15.93 37.74
N VAL A 13 -11.75 14.95 36.93
CA VAL A 13 -10.46 14.94 36.24
C VAL A 13 -10.67 14.60 34.77
N SER A 14 -9.78 15.08 33.93
CA SER A 14 -9.67 14.66 32.53
C SER A 14 -8.42 13.81 32.39
N VAL A 15 -8.58 12.58 31.91
CA VAL A 15 -7.47 11.63 31.74
C VAL A 15 -7.34 11.27 30.26
N ALA A 16 -6.15 11.48 29.72
CA ALA A 16 -5.79 11.09 28.37
C ALA A 16 -4.94 9.81 28.41
N PHE A 17 -5.41 8.74 27.77
CA PHE A 17 -4.68 7.48 27.65
C PHE A 17 -3.89 7.45 26.34
N ALA A 18 -2.57 7.56 26.40
CA ALA A 18 -1.71 7.40 25.23
C ALA A 18 -1.40 5.91 24.97
N VAL A 19 -2.37 5.16 24.42
CA VAL A 19 -2.32 3.69 24.30
C VAL A 19 -2.79 3.20 22.93
N GLN A 20 -2.33 2.03 22.50
CA GLN A 20 -2.77 1.34 21.28
C GLN A 20 -3.40 -0.03 21.58
N ASP A 21 -3.90 -0.20 22.80
CA ASP A 21 -4.37 -1.48 23.31
C ASP A 21 -5.83 -1.33 23.79
N ALA A 22 -6.68 -2.24 23.35
CA ALA A 22 -8.10 -2.26 23.65
C ALA A 22 -8.38 -2.58 25.14
N ASP A 23 -7.43 -3.17 25.86
CA ASP A 23 -7.59 -3.51 27.27
C ASP A 23 -7.77 -2.27 28.16
N PHE A 24 -7.29 -1.11 27.72
CA PHE A 24 -7.50 0.18 28.40
C PHE A 24 -8.92 0.71 28.28
N LEU A 25 -9.77 0.11 27.45
CA LEU A 25 -11.20 0.44 27.38
C LEU A 25 -11.88 0.31 28.73
N TYR A 26 -11.54 -0.75 29.48
CA TYR A 26 -12.09 -0.96 30.81
C TYR A 26 -11.75 0.22 31.73
N CYS A 27 -10.51 0.69 31.71
CA CYS A 27 -10.07 1.84 32.51
C CYS A 27 -10.78 3.13 32.10
N ALA A 28 -10.87 3.42 30.80
CA ALA A 28 -11.56 4.61 30.31
C ALA A 28 -13.04 4.62 30.71
N LYS A 29 -13.75 3.49 30.56
CA LYS A 29 -15.14 3.34 30.99
C LYS A 29 -15.33 3.54 32.48
N ARG A 30 -14.45 2.96 33.31
CA ARG A 30 -14.52 3.12 34.77
C ARG A 30 -14.36 4.57 35.20
N LEU A 31 -13.49 5.33 34.53
CA LEU A 31 -13.35 6.77 34.79
C LEU A 31 -14.61 7.54 34.38
N GLN A 32 -15.18 7.27 33.21
CA GLN A 32 -16.43 7.90 32.77
C GLN A 32 -17.60 7.58 33.71
N GLN A 33 -17.74 6.33 34.16
CA GLN A 33 -18.74 5.91 35.13
C GLN A 33 -18.59 6.61 36.49
N ALA A 34 -17.36 6.96 36.86
CA ALA A 34 -17.06 7.74 38.06
C ALA A 34 -17.25 9.26 37.87
N GLY A 35 -17.74 9.71 36.71
CA GLY A 35 -17.99 11.13 36.42
C GLY A 35 -16.76 11.90 35.92
N HIS A 36 -15.69 11.20 35.53
CA HIS A 36 -14.49 11.82 34.98
C HIS A 36 -14.50 11.82 33.45
N HIS A 37 -13.76 12.75 32.84
CA HIS A 37 -13.56 12.75 31.40
C HIS A 37 -12.39 11.82 31.05
N ALA A 38 -12.60 10.96 30.04
CA ALA A 38 -11.57 10.05 29.55
C ALA A 38 -11.48 10.19 28.04
N SER A 39 -10.27 10.41 27.55
CA SER A 39 -9.93 10.40 26.13
C SER A 39 -8.80 9.42 25.87
N VAL A 40 -8.76 8.85 24.68
CA VAL A 40 -7.68 7.99 24.22
C VAL A 40 -6.95 8.71 23.11
N VAL A 41 -5.65 8.91 23.33
CA VAL A 41 -4.76 9.64 22.45
C VAL A 41 -3.97 8.59 21.66
N MET A 42 -4.29 8.43 20.38
CA MET A 42 -3.69 7.40 19.51
C MET A 42 -2.99 8.04 18.31
N PRO A 43 -1.90 7.46 17.79
CA PRO A 43 -1.36 7.97 16.54
C PRO A 43 -2.37 7.82 15.39
N GLN A 44 -2.39 8.77 14.47
CA GLN A 44 -3.09 8.61 13.19
C GLN A 44 -2.65 7.30 12.51
N GLY A 45 -3.59 6.58 11.88
CA GLY A 45 -3.33 5.27 11.27
C GLY A 45 -3.31 4.07 12.24
N CYS A 46 -3.54 4.27 13.54
CA CYS A 46 -3.76 3.16 14.46
C CYS A 46 -4.93 2.26 13.99
N HIS A 47 -4.85 0.96 14.26
CA HIS A 47 -5.81 -0.07 13.83
C HIS A 47 -7.26 0.40 14.01
N ILE A 48 -7.99 0.56 12.89
CA ILE A 48 -9.35 1.11 12.85
C ILE A 48 -10.29 0.35 13.80
N GLY A 49 -10.10 -0.96 13.96
CA GLY A 49 -10.86 -1.76 14.91
C GLY A 49 -10.77 -1.26 16.34
N ILE A 50 -9.58 -0.83 16.78
CA ILE A 50 -9.37 -0.33 18.15
C ILE A 50 -10.05 1.02 18.32
N GLN A 51 -9.90 1.94 17.35
CA GLN A 51 -10.61 3.22 17.37
C GLN A 51 -12.13 3.05 17.41
N LYS A 52 -12.68 2.11 16.64
CA LYS A 52 -14.11 1.77 16.64
C LYS A 52 -14.57 1.27 18.00
N VAL A 53 -13.79 0.41 18.66
CA VAL A 53 -14.11 -0.13 20.00
C VAL A 53 -14.21 0.99 21.05
N PHE A 54 -13.28 1.96 21.04
CA PHE A 54 -13.33 3.12 21.93
C PHE A 54 -14.50 4.07 21.60
N ARG A 55 -14.70 4.42 20.32
CA ARG A 55 -15.80 5.30 19.89
C ARG A 55 -17.18 4.70 20.17
N ALA A 56 -17.38 3.40 19.93
CA ALA A 56 -18.63 2.69 20.23
C ALA A 56 -18.94 2.67 21.73
N SER A 57 -17.93 2.91 22.56
CA SER A 57 -18.05 3.03 24.00
C SER A 57 -18.13 4.46 24.51
N GLN A 58 -18.34 5.44 23.61
CA GLN A 58 -18.41 6.88 23.93
C GLN A 58 -17.14 7.42 24.60
N VAL A 59 -15.99 6.79 24.36
CA VAL A 59 -14.69 7.32 24.78
C VAL A 59 -14.17 8.21 23.65
N ASP A 60 -13.80 9.45 23.98
CA ASP A 60 -13.25 10.39 23.01
C ASP A 60 -11.93 9.86 22.46
N VAL A 61 -11.85 9.65 21.15
CA VAL A 61 -10.61 9.22 20.48
C VAL A 61 -9.97 10.44 19.84
N ILE A 62 -8.91 10.92 20.46
CA ILE A 62 -8.07 11.99 19.94
C ILE A 62 -6.95 11.33 19.15
N THR A 63 -6.96 11.49 17.83
CA THR A 63 -5.83 11.05 17.02
C THR A 63 -4.79 12.15 16.99
N TYR A 64 -3.55 11.84 17.35
CA TYR A 64 -2.41 12.73 17.11
C TYR A 64 -1.63 12.21 15.91
N GLY A 65 -1.46 13.05 14.90
CA GLY A 65 -0.43 12.85 13.90
C GLY A 65 0.76 13.71 14.28
N PHE A 66 1.97 13.14 14.35
CA PHE A 66 3.02 13.80 13.58
C PHE A 66 2.55 13.62 12.13
N VAL A 67 1.94 14.66 11.55
CA VAL A 67 1.58 14.67 10.13
C VAL A 67 2.83 14.17 9.38
N PRO A 68 2.69 13.10 8.60
CA PRO A 68 1.80 13.17 7.45
C PRO A 68 0.85 12.00 7.27
N GLU A 69 -0.31 12.34 6.70
CA GLU A 69 -1.43 11.46 6.33
C GLU A 69 -1.04 10.30 5.39
N ASP A 70 0.21 10.26 4.91
CA ASP A 70 0.77 9.22 4.04
C ASP A 70 1.92 8.38 4.65
N GLY A 71 2.20 8.51 5.96
CA GLY A 71 3.22 7.66 6.62
C GLY A 71 4.68 8.05 6.36
N TYR A 72 4.96 9.26 5.89
CA TYR A 72 6.31 9.81 5.74
C TYR A 72 6.85 10.44 7.03
N THR A 73 7.16 9.63 8.05
CA THR A 73 8.01 10.11 9.17
C THR A 73 9.50 9.94 8.90
N GLY A 74 9.87 9.70 7.63
CA GLY A 74 11.26 9.59 7.20
C GLY A 74 11.50 10.41 5.94
N HIS A 75 12.66 11.06 5.87
CA HIS A 75 13.15 11.71 4.66
C HIS A 75 13.11 10.71 3.50
N ALA A 76 12.30 10.92 2.45
CA ALA A 76 12.46 10.11 1.24
C ALA A 76 13.72 10.63 0.52
N LYS A 77 14.78 9.81 0.48
CA LYS A 77 16.01 10.17 -0.26
C LYS A 77 15.88 10.05 -1.77
N PHE A 78 14.74 9.57 -2.24
CA PHE A 78 14.44 9.42 -3.65
C PHE A 78 13.07 10.02 -3.95
N LYS A 79 12.91 10.47 -5.19
CA LYS A 79 11.65 10.90 -5.77
C LYS A 79 11.46 10.21 -7.11
N ALA A 80 10.21 9.98 -7.51
CA ALA A 80 9.89 9.46 -8.83
C ALA A 80 9.38 10.60 -9.72
N ILE A 81 9.93 10.70 -10.92
CA ILE A 81 9.58 11.71 -11.92
C ILE A 81 8.86 11.00 -13.06
N LEU A 82 7.59 11.32 -13.28
CA LEU A 82 6.79 10.79 -14.39
C LEU A 82 7.15 11.53 -15.67
N ASN A 83 7.46 10.81 -16.73
CA ASN A 83 7.74 11.36 -18.06
C ASN A 83 6.48 11.36 -18.95
N GLY A 84 6.59 11.91 -20.16
CA GLY A 84 5.46 11.98 -21.10
C GLY A 84 5.01 10.63 -21.68
N SER A 85 5.75 9.55 -21.47
CA SER A 85 5.33 8.19 -21.89
C SER A 85 4.57 7.44 -20.79
N GLY A 86 4.35 8.05 -19.62
CA GLY A 86 3.76 7.38 -18.47
C GLY A 86 4.74 6.53 -17.65
N GLU A 87 6.02 6.47 -18.03
CA GLU A 87 7.05 5.82 -17.21
C GLU A 87 7.59 6.78 -16.15
N SER A 88 8.22 6.26 -15.09
CA SER A 88 8.94 7.11 -14.14
C SER A 88 10.41 6.76 -13.99
N ASP A 89 11.19 7.81 -13.73
CA ASP A 89 12.58 7.71 -13.29
C ASP A 89 12.66 7.92 -11.78
N ILE A 90 13.35 7.03 -11.07
CA ILE A 90 13.70 7.24 -9.65
C ILE A 90 15.00 8.03 -9.56
N ARG A 91 14.96 9.19 -8.90
CA ARG A 91 16.14 10.06 -8.72
C ARG A 91 16.38 10.36 -7.26
N SER A 92 17.65 10.49 -6.88
CA SER A 92 18.01 10.96 -5.54
C SER A 92 17.48 12.37 -5.30
N SER A 93 16.90 12.58 -4.13
CA SER A 93 16.40 13.88 -3.67
C SER A 93 17.10 14.24 -2.37
N LEU A 94 17.56 15.48 -2.28
CA LEU A 94 18.09 16.06 -1.04
C LEU A 94 16.99 16.75 -0.22
N CYS A 95 15.74 16.69 -0.67
CA CYS A 95 14.66 17.43 -0.04
C CYS A 95 14.29 16.83 1.30
N ASP A 96 14.38 17.64 2.35
CA ASP A 96 13.88 17.28 3.66
C ASP A 96 12.35 17.40 3.67
N LEU A 97 11.66 16.26 3.68
CA LEU A 97 10.20 16.23 3.73
C LEU A 97 9.63 16.76 5.05
N SER A 98 10.43 16.82 6.12
CA SER A 98 9.92 17.16 7.46
C SER A 98 9.45 18.60 7.59
N SER A 99 9.89 19.48 6.69
CA SER A 99 9.52 20.91 6.66
C SER A 99 8.51 21.25 5.57
N VAL A 100 8.11 20.29 4.73
CA VAL A 100 7.21 20.56 3.60
C VAL A 100 5.78 20.63 4.11
N GLN A 101 5.32 21.86 4.40
CA GLN A 101 3.90 22.17 4.51
C GLN A 101 3.39 22.56 3.12
N TYR A 102 2.32 21.92 2.68
CA TYR A 102 1.61 22.29 1.46
C TYR A 102 0.12 22.30 1.74
N ASP A 103 -0.57 23.28 1.18
CA ASP A 103 -2.03 23.31 1.13
C ASP A 103 -2.46 22.65 -0.19
N ASP A 104 -3.10 21.49 -0.10
CA ASP A 104 -3.59 20.75 -1.27
C ASP A 104 -5.04 21.05 -1.63
N SER A 105 -5.71 21.95 -0.90
CA SER A 105 -7.14 22.24 -1.08
C SER A 105 -7.46 22.76 -2.49
N GLY A 106 -6.63 23.68 -3.01
CA GLY A 106 -6.75 24.22 -4.37
C GLY A 106 -6.53 23.16 -5.46
N ILE A 107 -5.54 22.29 -5.26
CA ILE A 107 -5.25 21.18 -6.19
C ILE A 107 -6.43 20.22 -6.20
N ARG A 108 -6.92 19.79 -5.02
CA ARG A 108 -8.06 18.87 -4.89
C ARG A 108 -9.31 19.42 -5.54
N SER A 109 -9.65 20.69 -5.29
CA SER A 109 -10.82 21.34 -5.87
C SER A 109 -10.74 21.34 -7.40
N THR A 110 -9.57 21.67 -7.95
CA THR A 110 -9.37 21.70 -9.41
C THR A 110 -9.43 20.30 -10.02
N LEU A 111 -8.76 19.32 -9.43
CA LEU A 111 -8.78 17.93 -9.91
C LEU A 111 -10.18 17.31 -9.82
N GLN A 112 -10.96 17.67 -8.80
CA GLN A 112 -12.36 17.27 -8.67
C GLN A 112 -13.22 17.91 -9.77
N ALA A 113 -13.06 19.21 -10.03
CA ALA A 113 -13.77 19.90 -11.11
C ALA A 113 -13.48 19.31 -12.49
N LEU A 114 -12.26 18.79 -12.68
CA LEU A 114 -11.81 18.11 -13.89
C LEU A 114 -12.06 16.59 -13.89
N ALA A 115 -12.84 16.09 -12.92
CA ALA A 115 -13.22 14.69 -12.77
C ALA A 115 -12.07 13.67 -12.56
N TYR A 116 -10.86 14.10 -12.20
CA TYR A 116 -9.75 13.20 -11.83
C TYR A 116 -9.98 12.51 -10.49
N THR A 117 -10.71 13.15 -9.57
CA THR A 117 -11.19 12.56 -8.31
C THR A 117 -12.72 12.52 -8.30
N LYS A 118 -13.32 11.57 -7.57
CA LYS A 118 -14.78 11.53 -7.36
C LYS A 118 -15.24 12.43 -6.21
N SER A 119 -14.40 12.56 -5.17
CA SER A 119 -14.66 13.33 -3.96
C SER A 119 -13.40 14.09 -3.56
N GLY A 120 -13.54 15.11 -2.70
CA GLY A 120 -12.41 15.84 -2.13
C GLY A 120 -11.44 14.97 -1.32
N GLU A 121 -11.93 13.83 -0.80
CA GLU A 121 -11.14 12.85 -0.04
C GLU A 121 -10.52 11.76 -0.92
N GLY A 122 -10.70 11.82 -2.25
CA GLY A 122 -10.12 10.84 -3.17
C GLY A 122 -8.58 10.79 -3.14
N PRO A 123 -7.98 9.73 -3.69
CA PRO A 123 -6.53 9.57 -3.72
C PRO A 123 -5.90 10.66 -4.60
N LEU A 124 -5.18 11.58 -3.97
CA LEU A 124 -4.63 12.76 -4.65
C LEU A 124 -3.48 12.40 -5.59
N LEU A 125 -2.55 11.54 -5.18
CA LEU A 125 -1.35 11.21 -5.95
C LEU A 125 -1.66 10.62 -7.34
N PRO A 126 -2.55 9.61 -7.48
CA PRO A 126 -2.95 9.10 -8.80
C PRO A 126 -3.65 10.14 -9.68
N ALA A 127 -4.53 10.95 -9.08
CA ALA A 127 -5.25 12.00 -9.79
C ALA A 127 -4.30 13.06 -10.35
N LEU A 128 -3.32 13.47 -9.54
CA LEU A 128 -2.27 14.41 -9.91
C LEU A 128 -1.38 13.86 -11.04
N ALA A 129 -0.92 12.62 -10.92
CA ALA A 129 -0.10 11.98 -11.94
C ALA A 129 -0.82 11.87 -13.30
N ARG A 130 -2.10 11.46 -13.29
CA ARG A 130 -2.94 11.42 -14.50
C ARG A 130 -3.15 12.82 -15.10
N PHE A 131 -3.40 13.83 -14.26
CA PHE A 131 -3.57 15.21 -14.72
C PHE A 131 -2.33 15.74 -15.43
N LEU A 132 -1.15 15.51 -14.85
CA LEU A 132 0.13 15.90 -15.44
C LEU A 132 0.36 15.24 -16.81
N LEU A 133 0.06 13.95 -16.93
CA LEU A 133 0.23 13.21 -18.19
C LEU A 133 -0.71 13.74 -19.27
N VAL A 134 -2.02 13.80 -18.97
CA VAL A 134 -3.07 14.19 -19.94
C VAL A 134 -2.90 15.64 -20.43
N ASN A 135 -2.40 16.53 -19.59
CA ASN A 135 -2.21 17.95 -19.93
C ASN A 135 -0.78 18.25 -20.45
N GLU A 136 0.00 17.21 -20.78
CA GLU A 136 1.36 17.31 -21.33
C GLU A 136 2.29 18.17 -20.47
N LEU A 137 2.18 18.01 -19.15
CA LEU A 137 2.98 18.77 -18.19
C LEU A 137 4.26 18.03 -17.80
N CYS A 138 4.37 16.73 -18.08
CA CYS A 138 5.56 15.96 -17.78
C CYS A 138 6.83 16.51 -18.47
N PRO A 139 8.01 16.43 -17.82
CA PRO A 139 8.29 15.61 -16.64
C PRO A 139 8.10 16.32 -15.28
N HIS A 140 7.44 15.65 -14.32
CA HIS A 140 7.23 16.17 -12.96
C HIS A 140 7.28 15.09 -11.89
N VAL A 141 7.54 15.49 -10.65
CA VAL A 141 7.52 14.57 -9.50
C VAL A 141 6.10 14.07 -9.23
N VAL A 142 5.96 12.76 -9.14
CA VAL A 142 4.70 12.06 -8.81
C VAL A 142 4.81 11.15 -7.59
N TRP A 143 5.97 11.17 -6.92
CA TRP A 143 6.16 10.50 -5.64
C TRP A 143 7.44 11.03 -4.97
N PRO A 144 7.46 11.27 -3.65
CA PRO A 144 6.34 11.19 -2.71
C PRO A 144 5.35 12.36 -2.87
N LEU A 145 4.10 12.19 -2.40
CA LEU A 145 3.03 13.20 -2.57
C LEU A 145 3.43 14.60 -2.08
N PRO A 146 4.07 14.79 -0.91
CA PRO A 146 4.47 16.13 -0.48
C PRO A 146 5.37 16.87 -1.46
N LEU A 147 6.32 16.17 -2.10
CA LEU A 147 7.17 16.80 -3.12
C LEU A 147 6.42 17.05 -4.42
N ALA A 148 5.53 16.13 -4.81
CA ALA A 148 4.68 16.34 -5.98
C ALA A 148 3.84 17.62 -5.81
N CYS A 149 3.15 17.76 -4.66
CA CYS A 149 2.38 18.96 -4.37
C CYS A 149 3.26 20.22 -4.31
N GLN A 150 4.40 20.18 -3.62
CA GLN A 150 5.31 21.31 -3.52
C GLN A 150 5.78 21.80 -4.90
N GLU A 151 6.09 20.89 -5.83
CA GLU A 151 6.51 21.26 -7.19
C GLU A 151 5.35 21.80 -8.04
N ILE A 152 4.11 21.36 -7.77
CA ILE A 152 2.96 21.64 -8.63
C ILE A 152 2.13 22.84 -8.18
N VAL A 153 2.05 23.14 -6.88
CA VAL A 153 1.30 24.30 -6.36
C VAL A 153 1.67 25.61 -7.10
N PRO A 154 2.97 25.98 -7.25
CA PRO A 154 3.33 27.22 -7.93
C PRO A 154 2.94 27.25 -9.41
N LEU A 155 2.77 26.08 -10.02
CA LEU A 155 2.39 25.96 -11.42
C LEU A 155 0.90 26.23 -11.63
N PHE A 156 0.05 25.82 -10.69
CA PHE A 156 -1.38 26.11 -10.74
C PHE A 156 -1.66 27.61 -10.73
N ASP A 157 -0.91 28.39 -9.96
CA ASP A 157 -1.04 29.86 -9.93
C ASP A 157 -0.67 30.48 -11.29
N GLN A 158 0.40 29.97 -11.91
CA GLN A 158 0.90 30.46 -13.20
C GLN A 158 0.02 30.04 -14.39
N TRP A 159 -0.74 28.96 -14.24
CA TRP A 159 -1.49 28.34 -15.33
C TRP A 159 -2.99 28.67 -15.33
N SER A 160 -3.41 29.66 -14.55
CA SER A 160 -4.81 30.12 -14.46
C SER A 160 -5.45 30.52 -15.81
N ALA A 161 -4.63 30.82 -16.84
CA ALA A 161 -5.11 31.14 -18.19
C ALA A 161 -5.24 29.92 -19.14
N ARG A 162 -4.79 28.73 -18.75
CA ARG A 162 -4.78 27.53 -19.61
C ARG A 162 -6.12 26.80 -19.54
N HIS A 163 -6.57 26.27 -20.68
CA HIS A 163 -7.70 25.35 -20.70
C HIS A 163 -7.22 23.95 -20.31
N TRP A 164 -7.80 23.42 -19.24
CA TRP A 164 -7.47 22.09 -18.76
C TRP A 164 -8.35 21.02 -19.39
N VAL A 165 -7.72 19.91 -19.74
CA VAL A 165 -8.41 18.71 -20.21
C VAL A 165 -8.88 17.92 -18.99
N GLY A 166 -10.16 17.52 -19.00
CA GLY A 166 -10.74 16.66 -17.97
C GLY A 166 -10.24 15.21 -18.07
N TYR A 167 -10.46 14.43 -17.02
CA TYR A 167 -10.01 13.05 -16.97
C TYR A 167 -10.67 12.18 -18.05
N PRO A 168 -9.90 11.52 -18.94
CA PRO A 168 -10.45 10.71 -20.04
C PRO A 168 -11.11 9.40 -19.59
N GLY A 169 -10.77 8.88 -18.41
CA GLY A 169 -11.37 7.64 -17.88
C GLY A 169 -10.58 6.36 -18.13
N ASP A 170 -9.46 6.44 -18.86
CA ASP A 170 -8.74 5.31 -19.45
C ASP A 170 -7.28 5.19 -18.96
N LEU A 171 -6.93 5.76 -17.80
CA LEU A 171 -5.55 5.70 -17.28
C LEU A 171 -5.44 4.95 -15.95
N ALA A 172 -4.66 3.86 -15.95
CA ALA A 172 -4.30 3.13 -14.75
C ALA A 172 -2.97 3.64 -14.18
N PHE A 173 -3.00 4.17 -12.96
CA PHE A 173 -1.80 4.58 -12.23
C PHE A 173 -1.40 3.47 -11.24
N VAL A 174 -0.14 3.05 -11.30
CA VAL A 174 0.40 1.93 -10.51
C VAL A 174 1.67 2.39 -9.79
N ILE A 175 1.74 2.10 -8.49
CA ILE A 175 2.94 2.20 -7.65
C ILE A 175 3.28 0.80 -7.18
N PRO A 176 4.27 0.13 -7.80
CA PRO A 176 4.80 -1.13 -7.31
C PRO A 176 5.43 -0.97 -5.93
N LEU A 177 5.01 -1.80 -4.98
CA LEU A 177 5.56 -1.85 -3.64
C LEU A 177 6.22 -3.19 -3.37
N ALA A 178 7.55 -3.19 -3.29
CA ALA A 178 8.29 -4.32 -2.75
C ALA A 178 7.94 -4.61 -1.29
N ALA A 179 8.29 -5.80 -0.81
CA ALA A 179 8.10 -6.16 0.60
C ALA A 179 8.77 -5.11 1.52
N GLN A 180 7.96 -4.48 2.37
CA GLN A 180 8.46 -3.60 3.41
C GLN A 180 9.18 -4.45 4.47
N CYS A 181 10.33 -3.97 4.92
CA CYS A 181 11.09 -4.58 6.00
C CYS A 181 11.24 -3.58 7.14
N LYS A 182 11.59 -4.08 8.33
CA LYS A 182 11.90 -3.24 9.49
C LYS A 182 13.00 -2.25 9.10
N THR A 183 12.76 -0.97 9.36
CA THR A 183 13.71 0.10 9.02
C THR A 183 15.01 -0.08 9.80
N SER A 184 16.05 -0.58 9.13
CA SER A 184 17.41 -0.67 9.67
C SER A 184 18.17 0.65 9.50
N LYS A 185 19.30 0.81 10.20
CA LYS A 185 20.19 1.98 10.02
C LYS A 185 20.64 2.12 8.56
N SER A 186 20.99 0.99 7.92
CA SER A 186 21.40 0.96 6.51
C SER A 186 20.27 1.41 5.58
N ILE A 187 19.04 0.92 5.79
CA ILE A 187 17.87 1.33 4.99
C ILE A 187 17.61 2.84 5.14
N ARG A 188 17.66 3.36 6.38
CA ARG A 188 17.51 4.79 6.63
C ARG A 188 18.62 5.62 6.00
N GLN A 189 19.87 5.13 6.02
CA GLN A 189 20.98 5.82 5.39
C GLN A 189 20.86 5.82 3.87
N GLN A 190 20.43 4.72 3.25
CA GLN A 190 20.36 4.59 1.79
C GLN A 190 19.09 5.23 1.21
N TYR A 191 17.92 4.86 1.73
CA TYR A 191 16.62 5.25 1.18
C TYR A 191 15.88 6.28 2.04
N GLY A 192 16.27 6.42 3.30
CA GLY A 192 15.62 7.30 4.27
C GLY A 192 14.39 6.69 4.94
N SER A 193 13.59 5.90 4.21
CA SER A 193 12.47 5.12 4.79
C SER A 193 12.32 3.73 4.15
N SER A 194 11.65 2.81 4.85
CA SER A 194 11.30 1.48 4.32
C SER A 194 10.32 1.56 3.15
N LEU A 195 9.41 2.55 3.16
CA LEU A 195 8.50 2.82 2.04
C LEU A 195 9.26 3.29 0.80
N CYS A 196 10.20 4.23 0.96
CA CYS A 196 11.06 4.70 -0.13
C CYS A 196 11.84 3.54 -0.75
N ARG A 197 12.42 2.68 0.09
CA ARG A 197 13.05 1.43 -0.38
C ARG A 197 12.06 0.56 -1.16
N ALA A 198 10.84 0.39 -0.66
CA ALA A 198 9.84 -0.47 -1.30
C ALA A 198 9.44 0.03 -2.69
N VAL A 199 9.27 1.35 -2.86
CA VAL A 199 9.00 1.99 -4.16
C VAL A 199 10.20 1.88 -5.08
N CYS A 200 11.41 2.13 -4.57
CA CYS A 200 12.63 2.07 -5.36
C CYS A 200 12.89 0.66 -5.91
N ILE A 201 12.77 -0.37 -5.06
CA ILE A 201 12.93 -1.77 -5.47
C ILE A 201 11.78 -2.21 -6.37
N GLY A 202 10.58 -1.65 -6.19
CA GLY A 202 9.43 -1.91 -7.05
C GLY A 202 9.57 -1.33 -8.46
N GLY A 203 10.54 -0.45 -8.71
CA GLY A 203 10.74 0.18 -10.02
C GLY A 203 10.03 1.53 -10.21
N GLY A 204 9.37 2.06 -9.18
CA GLY A 204 8.71 3.36 -9.21
C GLY A 204 7.33 3.36 -9.88
N PRO A 205 6.57 4.47 -9.75
CA PRO A 205 5.25 4.60 -10.35
C PRO A 205 5.24 4.55 -11.88
N PHE A 206 4.12 4.17 -12.47
CA PHE A 206 3.89 4.29 -13.91
C PHE A 206 2.40 4.46 -14.22
N ILE A 207 2.09 4.93 -15.42
CA ILE A 207 0.74 5.04 -15.98
C ILE A 207 0.66 4.21 -17.24
N LEU A 208 -0.44 3.46 -17.39
CA LEU A 208 -0.79 2.75 -18.61
C LEU A 208 -2.17 3.20 -19.10
N GLU A 209 -2.31 3.29 -20.41
CA GLU A 209 -3.59 3.47 -21.08
C GLU A 209 -4.41 2.19 -21.07
N ASP A 210 -5.73 2.37 -21.11
CA ASP A 210 -6.67 1.28 -21.10
C ASP A 210 -6.57 0.45 -22.39
N SER A 211 -6.41 -0.85 -22.24
CA SER A 211 -6.28 -1.80 -23.34
C SER A 211 -6.62 -3.21 -22.88
N GLU A 212 -6.77 -4.14 -23.82
CA GLU A 212 -6.94 -5.57 -23.49
C GLU A 212 -5.71 -6.14 -22.76
N GLU A 213 -4.53 -5.56 -23.01
CA GLU A 213 -3.25 -5.95 -22.42
C GLU A 213 -2.96 -5.27 -21.07
N LEU A 214 -3.82 -4.36 -20.60
CA LEU A 214 -3.57 -3.62 -19.36
C LEU A 214 -3.28 -4.55 -18.17
N VAL A 215 -4.11 -5.58 -17.99
CA VAL A 215 -3.97 -6.53 -16.88
C VAL A 215 -2.69 -7.37 -17.01
N PRO A 216 -2.41 -8.05 -18.15
CA PRO A 216 -1.16 -8.75 -18.38
C PRO A 216 0.09 -7.88 -18.13
N VAL A 217 0.13 -6.67 -18.68
CA VAL A 217 1.29 -5.77 -18.54
C VAL A 217 1.50 -5.35 -17.08
N VAL A 218 0.42 -5.04 -16.34
CA VAL A 218 0.53 -4.72 -14.90
C VAL A 218 1.03 -5.93 -14.11
N LEU A 219 0.50 -7.13 -14.36
CA LEU A 219 0.93 -8.35 -13.67
C LEU A 219 2.38 -8.71 -13.99
N GLN A 220 2.84 -8.49 -15.21
CA GLN A 220 4.25 -8.67 -15.60
C GLN A 220 5.16 -7.69 -14.87
N ARG A 221 4.83 -6.39 -14.86
CA ARG A 221 5.62 -5.36 -14.15
C ARG A 221 5.68 -5.60 -12.64
N LEU A 222 4.61 -6.17 -12.08
CA LEU A 222 4.56 -6.55 -10.66
C LEU A 222 5.17 -7.92 -10.37
N GLY A 223 5.61 -8.67 -11.39
CA GLY A 223 6.28 -9.98 -11.26
C GLY A 223 5.35 -11.17 -10.99
N TYR A 224 4.04 -11.02 -11.19
CA TYR A 224 3.06 -12.11 -11.04
C TYR A 224 2.91 -12.97 -12.30
N LEU A 225 3.22 -12.41 -13.47
CA LEU A 225 3.10 -13.06 -14.77
C LEU A 225 4.44 -12.97 -15.50
N ASP A 226 4.90 -14.08 -16.09
CA ASP A 226 6.07 -14.11 -16.97
C ASP A 226 5.90 -15.19 -18.05
N ALA A 227 6.85 -15.26 -18.99
CA ALA A 227 6.78 -16.22 -20.09
C ALA A 227 7.18 -17.67 -19.68
N ASP A 228 7.72 -17.85 -18.49
CA ASP A 228 8.41 -19.08 -18.08
C ASP A 228 7.63 -19.79 -16.96
N LEU A 229 7.91 -19.45 -15.71
CA LEU A 229 7.45 -20.15 -14.52
C LEU A 229 6.09 -19.64 -14.00
N ASN A 230 5.63 -18.49 -14.49
CA ASN A 230 4.40 -17.85 -14.08
C ASN A 230 3.52 -17.47 -15.27
N SER A 231 3.34 -18.38 -16.23
CA SER A 231 2.65 -18.11 -17.50
C SER A 231 1.11 -18.24 -17.49
N ASP A 232 0.51 -18.81 -16.44
CA ASP A 232 -0.95 -18.91 -16.31
C ASP A 232 -1.55 -17.61 -15.77
N ILE A 233 -2.15 -16.82 -16.66
CA ILE A 233 -2.80 -15.53 -16.33
C ILE A 233 -3.90 -15.65 -15.27
N SER A 234 -4.67 -16.75 -15.27
CA SER A 234 -5.73 -16.94 -14.29
C SER A 234 -5.15 -17.08 -12.89
N GLU A 235 -4.10 -17.89 -12.77
CA GLU A 235 -3.41 -18.10 -11.50
C GLU A 235 -2.65 -16.84 -11.05
N ALA A 236 -2.05 -16.09 -11.98
CA ALA A 236 -1.41 -14.81 -11.69
C ALA A 236 -2.41 -13.80 -11.07
N ILE A 237 -3.63 -13.71 -11.61
CA ILE A 237 -4.69 -12.87 -11.04
C ILE A 237 -5.08 -13.37 -9.63
N ASP A 238 -5.26 -14.67 -9.45
CA ASP A 238 -5.65 -15.24 -8.15
C ASP A 238 -4.58 -14.94 -7.07
N VAL A 239 -3.30 -15.13 -7.40
CA VAL A 239 -2.18 -14.85 -6.48
C VAL A 239 -2.05 -13.35 -6.21
N PHE A 240 -2.25 -12.50 -7.23
CA PHE A 240 -2.29 -11.05 -7.05
C PHE A 240 -3.41 -10.62 -6.10
N CYS A 241 -4.62 -11.18 -6.26
CA CYS A 241 -5.79 -10.85 -5.45
C CYS A 241 -5.66 -11.38 -4.01
N ASP A 242 -4.96 -12.49 -3.80
CA ASP A 242 -4.72 -13.07 -2.48
C ASP A 242 -3.59 -12.37 -1.70
N ALA A 243 -2.76 -11.57 -2.37
CA ALA A 243 -1.71 -10.81 -1.71
C ALA A 243 -2.32 -9.77 -0.75
N GLY A 244 -2.01 -9.86 0.55
CA GLY A 244 -2.74 -9.14 1.62
C GLY A 244 -3.01 -7.64 1.37
N ARG A 245 -2.02 -6.86 0.90
CA ARG A 245 -2.23 -5.44 0.57
C ARG A 245 -3.15 -5.25 -0.64
N ASN A 246 -2.98 -6.04 -1.70
CA ASN A 246 -3.80 -5.97 -2.91
C ASN A 246 -5.24 -6.36 -2.58
N LYS A 247 -5.43 -7.43 -1.81
CA LYS A 247 -6.73 -7.84 -1.28
C LYS A 247 -7.43 -6.73 -0.53
N SER A 248 -6.74 -6.08 0.41
CA SER A 248 -7.30 -4.95 1.17
C SER A 248 -7.67 -3.77 0.27
N SER A 249 -6.84 -3.44 -0.72
CA SER A 249 -7.16 -2.39 -1.70
C SER A 249 -8.39 -2.71 -2.54
N LEU A 250 -8.51 -3.95 -3.05
CA LEU A 250 -9.66 -4.40 -3.84
C LEU A 250 -10.95 -4.36 -3.02
N ILE A 251 -10.92 -4.90 -1.79
CA ILE A 251 -12.06 -4.85 -0.86
C ILE A 251 -12.45 -3.41 -0.53
N GLY A 252 -11.47 -2.52 -0.34
CA GLY A 252 -11.70 -1.10 -0.10
C GLY A 252 -12.45 -0.39 -1.23
N MET A 253 -12.34 -0.90 -2.46
CA MET A 253 -13.08 -0.43 -3.64
C MET A 253 -14.38 -1.22 -3.89
N GLY A 254 -14.73 -2.17 -3.02
CA GLY A 254 -15.89 -3.05 -3.23
C GLY A 254 -15.72 -4.05 -4.38
N VAL A 255 -14.47 -4.35 -4.78
CA VAL A 255 -14.17 -5.31 -5.85
C VAL A 255 -13.81 -6.65 -5.23
N GLU A 256 -14.57 -7.69 -5.58
CA GLU A 256 -14.27 -9.09 -5.25
C GLU A 256 -14.07 -9.88 -6.54
N ILE A 257 -12.98 -10.65 -6.61
CA ILE A 257 -12.64 -11.48 -7.77
C ILE A 257 -12.52 -12.94 -7.30
N PRO A 258 -13.61 -13.71 -7.33
CA PRO A 258 -13.59 -15.12 -6.95
C PRO A 258 -12.68 -15.97 -7.84
N GLN A 259 -11.94 -16.90 -7.24
CA GLN A 259 -11.04 -17.81 -7.97
C GLN A 259 -11.78 -18.70 -8.99
N ALA A 260 -13.06 -18.97 -8.77
CA ALA A 260 -13.90 -19.79 -9.64
C ALA A 260 -14.35 -19.09 -10.93
N PHE A 261 -14.13 -17.78 -11.07
CA PHE A 261 -14.55 -17.03 -12.25
C PHE A 261 -13.72 -17.42 -13.49
N ALA A 262 -14.34 -17.30 -14.67
CA ALA A 262 -13.62 -17.43 -15.93
C ALA A 262 -12.54 -16.33 -16.05
N VAL A 263 -11.44 -16.65 -16.74
CA VAL A 263 -10.28 -15.74 -16.89
C VAL A 263 -10.69 -14.37 -17.40
N GLN A 264 -11.56 -14.31 -18.41
CA GLN A 264 -12.03 -13.04 -18.97
C GLN A 264 -12.80 -12.20 -17.94
N ALA A 265 -13.64 -12.83 -17.11
CA ALA A 265 -14.36 -12.13 -16.05
C ALA A 265 -13.41 -11.58 -14.98
N LYS A 266 -12.39 -12.37 -14.60
CA LYS A 266 -11.33 -11.91 -13.69
C LYS A 266 -10.57 -10.70 -14.25
N MET A 267 -10.18 -10.76 -15.54
CA MET A 267 -9.51 -9.67 -16.23
C MET A 267 -10.37 -8.41 -16.28
N THR A 268 -11.65 -8.52 -16.63
CA THR A 268 -12.58 -7.37 -16.66
C THR A 268 -12.70 -6.70 -15.30
N LEU A 269 -12.86 -7.48 -14.22
CA LEU A 269 -12.97 -6.93 -12.87
C LEU A 269 -11.67 -6.26 -12.42
N LEU A 270 -10.52 -6.89 -12.67
CA LEU A 270 -9.22 -6.33 -12.31
C LEU A 270 -8.89 -5.07 -13.13
N ARG A 271 -9.22 -5.06 -14.44
CA ARG A 271 -9.12 -3.89 -15.32
C ARG A 271 -9.93 -2.72 -14.75
N GLY A 272 -11.19 -2.96 -14.37
CA GLY A 272 -12.03 -1.95 -13.73
C GLY A 272 -11.45 -1.41 -12.42
N ALA A 273 -10.84 -2.28 -11.60
CA ALA A 273 -10.16 -1.87 -10.36
C ALA A 273 -8.93 -1.00 -10.63
N LEU A 274 -8.11 -1.34 -11.63
CA LEU A 274 -6.90 -0.58 -12.00
C LEU A 274 -7.22 0.81 -12.56
N LEU A 275 -8.31 0.93 -13.33
CA LEU A 275 -8.78 2.20 -13.91
C LEU A 275 -9.57 3.06 -12.91
N SER A 276 -9.93 2.51 -11.75
CA SER A 276 -10.74 3.22 -10.76
C SER A 276 -10.07 4.51 -10.29
N ARG A 277 -10.90 5.55 -10.15
CA ARG A 277 -10.53 6.83 -9.53
C ARG A 277 -10.41 6.74 -8.01
N GLU A 278 -10.90 5.66 -7.41
CA GLU A 278 -10.79 5.39 -5.97
C GLU A 278 -9.53 4.58 -5.62
N ALA A 279 -8.85 4.04 -6.63
CA ALA A 279 -7.60 3.32 -6.41
C ALA A 279 -6.47 4.29 -6.04
N HIS A 280 -5.79 4.02 -4.92
CA HIS A 280 -4.54 4.71 -4.56
C HIS A 280 -3.36 4.35 -5.48
N GLY A 281 -3.54 3.37 -6.38
CA GLY A 281 -2.51 2.87 -7.29
C GLY A 281 -1.44 2.01 -6.63
N THR A 282 -1.39 1.89 -5.30
CA THR A 282 -0.35 1.10 -4.63
C THR A 282 -0.65 -0.39 -4.69
N TRP A 283 0.22 -1.15 -5.37
CA TRP A 283 0.09 -2.59 -5.55
C TRP A 283 1.36 -3.31 -5.11
N LYS A 284 1.21 -4.36 -4.30
CA LYS A 284 2.31 -5.18 -3.82
C LYS A 284 2.84 -6.03 -4.97
N VAL A 285 4.14 -6.00 -5.19
CA VAL A 285 4.83 -6.89 -6.15
C VAL A 285 4.79 -8.34 -5.67
N ALA A 286 4.99 -9.28 -6.59
CA ALA A 286 5.06 -10.70 -6.27
C ALA A 286 6.13 -10.99 -5.19
N PRO A 287 5.90 -11.96 -4.31
CA PRO A 287 6.84 -12.27 -3.23
C PRO A 287 8.17 -12.77 -3.81
N ASN A 288 9.28 -12.30 -3.25
CA ASN A 288 10.59 -12.90 -3.48
C ASN A 288 10.67 -14.27 -2.79
N ASP A 289 11.31 -15.24 -3.44
CA ASP A 289 11.45 -16.62 -2.99
C ASP A 289 12.73 -16.87 -2.16
N ALA A 290 13.61 -15.88 -2.01
CA ALA A 290 14.91 -16.03 -1.34
C ALA A 290 14.80 -16.69 0.04
N ASN A 291 13.82 -16.27 0.86
CA ASN A 291 13.61 -16.86 2.19
C ASN A 291 13.13 -18.31 2.10
N VAL A 292 12.22 -18.62 1.17
CA VAL A 292 11.70 -19.97 0.97
C VAL A 292 12.84 -20.90 0.54
N ARG A 293 13.72 -20.44 -0.36
CA ARG A 293 14.89 -21.22 -0.77
C ARG A 293 15.85 -21.48 0.39
N LEU A 294 16.12 -20.49 1.24
CA LEU A 294 16.93 -20.69 2.45
C LEU A 294 16.29 -21.73 3.39
N GLN A 295 14.98 -21.71 3.53
CA GLN A 295 14.26 -22.72 4.31
C GLN A 295 14.37 -24.13 3.68
N LEU A 296 14.23 -24.24 2.35
CA LEU A 296 14.41 -25.51 1.64
C LEU A 296 15.83 -26.08 1.82
N VAL A 297 16.86 -25.22 1.81
CA VAL A 297 18.24 -25.65 2.11
C VAL A 297 18.36 -26.13 3.55
N SER A 298 17.84 -25.36 4.51
CA SER A 298 17.92 -25.72 5.93
C SER A 298 17.21 -27.04 6.26
N SER A 299 16.23 -27.44 5.46
CA SER A 299 15.47 -28.68 5.60
C SER A 299 15.99 -29.82 4.72
N GLY A 300 17.09 -29.61 4.00
CA GLY A 300 17.72 -30.63 3.14
C GLY A 300 16.99 -30.92 1.82
N HIS A 301 16.03 -30.08 1.42
CA HIS A 301 15.31 -30.23 0.14
C HIS A 301 16.07 -29.61 -1.04
N LEU A 302 16.95 -28.65 -0.78
CA LEU A 302 17.86 -28.05 -1.77
C LEU A 302 19.30 -28.09 -1.24
N GLU A 303 20.27 -28.22 -2.15
CA GLU A 303 21.70 -28.19 -1.80
C GLU A 303 22.15 -26.78 -1.40
N HIS A 304 21.71 -25.75 -2.13
CA HIS A 304 22.03 -24.36 -1.87
C HIS A 304 20.94 -23.40 -2.40
N ALA A 305 20.88 -22.17 -1.90
CA ALA A 305 19.78 -21.23 -2.24
C ALA A 305 19.85 -20.74 -3.70
N ASN A 306 21.02 -20.78 -4.33
CA ASN A 306 21.27 -20.27 -5.67
C ASN A 306 21.02 -21.30 -6.79
N VAL A 307 20.25 -22.36 -6.53
CA VAL A 307 19.87 -23.32 -7.59
C VAL A 307 19.05 -22.62 -8.70
N PRO A 308 19.02 -23.15 -9.94
CA PRO A 308 18.12 -22.64 -10.97
C PRO A 308 16.66 -22.61 -10.51
N ALA A 309 15.91 -21.60 -10.92
CA ALA A 309 14.51 -21.43 -10.49
C ALA A 309 13.61 -22.60 -10.89
N ALA A 310 13.84 -23.21 -12.05
CA ALA A 310 13.14 -24.42 -12.48
C ALA A 310 13.37 -25.60 -11.50
N HIS A 311 14.60 -25.78 -10.98
CA HIS A 311 14.87 -26.81 -9.99
C HIS A 311 14.17 -26.51 -8.67
N ALA A 312 14.26 -25.27 -8.18
CA ALA A 312 13.51 -24.85 -6.99
C ALA A 312 12.00 -25.09 -7.15
N PHE A 313 11.46 -24.86 -8.36
CA PHE A 313 10.04 -25.06 -8.64
C PHE A 313 9.60 -26.52 -8.50
N GLU A 314 10.35 -27.45 -9.09
CA GLU A 314 10.06 -28.88 -8.98
C GLU A 314 10.18 -29.36 -7.53
N THR A 315 11.18 -28.89 -6.78
CA THR A 315 11.28 -29.16 -5.34
C THR A 315 10.06 -28.64 -4.57
N LEU A 316 9.60 -27.42 -4.88
CA LEU A 316 8.42 -26.83 -4.26
C LEU A 316 7.13 -27.61 -4.60
N LYS A 317 6.98 -28.12 -5.83
CA LYS A 317 5.86 -28.99 -6.22
C LYS A 317 5.82 -30.27 -5.38
N LEU A 318 6.97 -30.94 -5.25
CA LEU A 318 7.09 -32.16 -4.46
C LEU A 318 6.74 -31.90 -2.99
N LEU A 319 7.26 -30.80 -2.42
CA LEU A 319 6.97 -30.42 -1.04
C LEU A 319 5.49 -30.09 -0.84
N ALA A 320 4.88 -29.35 -1.76
CA ALA A 320 3.45 -29.02 -1.70
C ALA A 320 2.58 -30.29 -1.76
N GLN A 321 2.94 -31.25 -2.63
CA GLN A 321 2.26 -32.54 -2.73
C GLN A 321 2.40 -33.36 -1.43
N GLN A 322 3.60 -33.44 -0.86
CA GLN A 322 3.85 -34.15 0.40
C GLN A 322 3.04 -33.57 1.57
N ARG A 323 2.77 -32.27 1.54
CA ARG A 323 1.96 -31.56 2.55
C ARG A 323 0.46 -31.54 2.26
N GLY A 324 0.02 -32.14 1.14
CA GLY A 324 -1.40 -32.15 0.75
C GLY A 324 -1.95 -30.77 0.38
N LEU A 325 -1.10 -29.86 -0.09
CA LEU A 325 -1.52 -28.52 -0.51
C LEU A 325 -2.20 -28.57 -1.89
N PRO A 326 -3.07 -27.59 -2.21
CA PRO A 326 -3.66 -27.48 -3.55
C PRO A 326 -2.59 -27.43 -4.64
N SER A 327 -2.83 -28.15 -5.74
CA SER A 327 -1.96 -28.09 -6.91
C SER A 327 -2.05 -26.71 -7.57
N ARG A 328 -0.90 -26.15 -7.91
CA ARG A 328 -0.74 -24.85 -8.58
C ARG A 328 0.19 -25.04 -9.77
N LYS A 329 -0.08 -24.32 -10.86
CA LYS A 329 0.68 -24.45 -12.12
C LYS A 329 1.86 -23.50 -12.19
N THR A 330 1.84 -22.42 -11.40
CA THR A 330 2.85 -21.37 -11.41
C THR A 330 3.72 -21.40 -10.17
N TYR A 331 4.93 -20.85 -10.29
CA TYR A 331 5.87 -20.71 -9.19
C TYR A 331 5.31 -19.88 -8.05
N ASN A 332 4.78 -18.69 -8.38
CA ASN A 332 4.15 -17.77 -7.43
C ASN A 332 2.93 -18.40 -6.75
N GLY A 333 2.16 -19.21 -7.47
CA GLY A 333 1.03 -19.97 -6.92
C GLY A 333 1.46 -20.92 -5.81
N ILE A 334 2.47 -21.76 -6.07
CA ILE A 334 2.97 -22.70 -5.05
C ILE A 334 3.57 -21.97 -3.85
N LEU A 335 4.36 -20.91 -4.09
CA LEU A 335 4.91 -20.09 -3.01
C LEU A 335 3.81 -19.48 -2.13
N SER A 336 2.73 -18.99 -2.75
CA SER A 336 1.60 -18.43 -2.02
C SER A 336 0.92 -19.48 -1.15
N GLU A 337 0.71 -20.70 -1.65
CA GLU A 337 0.09 -21.77 -0.86
C GLU A 337 0.98 -22.21 0.31
N LEU A 338 2.29 -22.31 0.09
CA LEU A 338 3.24 -22.63 1.16
C LEU A 338 3.28 -21.55 2.24
N HIS A 339 3.28 -20.27 1.87
CA HIS A 339 3.22 -19.17 2.83
C HIS A 339 1.91 -19.19 3.64
N LYS A 340 0.77 -19.47 2.99
CA LYS A 340 -0.53 -19.62 3.68
C LYS A 340 -0.48 -20.77 4.68
N PHE A 341 0.06 -21.92 4.27
CA PHE A 341 0.22 -23.08 5.14
C PHE A 341 1.14 -22.79 6.34
N GLU A 342 2.29 -22.15 6.12
CA GLU A 342 3.21 -21.76 7.20
C GLU A 342 2.52 -20.84 8.22
N HIS A 343 1.73 -19.87 7.75
CA HIS A 343 0.97 -18.98 8.63
C HIS A 343 -0.12 -19.70 9.43
N GLN A 344 -0.73 -20.76 8.87
CA GLN A 344 -1.74 -21.56 9.58
C GLN A 344 -1.11 -22.45 10.66
N VAL A 345 0.04 -23.06 10.36
CA VAL A 345 0.75 -23.95 11.30
C VAL A 345 1.45 -23.15 12.40
N HIS A 346 1.96 -21.97 12.07
CA HIS A 346 2.72 -21.12 13.00
C HIS A 346 2.19 -19.69 13.03
N PRO A 347 1.00 -19.46 13.64
CA PRO A 347 0.37 -18.14 13.68
C PRO A 347 1.21 -17.10 14.44
N ASP A 348 2.06 -17.53 15.36
CA ASP A 348 2.91 -16.67 16.19
C ASP A 348 4.12 -16.10 15.42
N ILE A 349 4.50 -16.71 14.29
CA ILE A 349 5.58 -16.22 13.43
C ILE A 349 4.99 -15.18 12.47
N ARG A 350 4.75 -13.97 12.98
CA ARG A 350 4.49 -12.81 12.11
C ARG A 350 5.80 -12.35 11.48
N ARG A 351 5.98 -12.68 10.19
CA ARG A 351 7.13 -12.22 9.37
C ARG A 351 7.02 -10.74 9.01
#